data_AF-A0A7J8NT10-F1
#
_entry.id   AF-A0A7J8NT10-F1
#
_cell.length_a   1.000
_cell.length_b   1.000
_cell.length_c   1.000
_cell.angle_alpha   90.00
_cell.angle_beta   90.00
_cell.angle_gamma   90.00
#
_symmetry.space_group_name_H-M   'P 1'
#
loop_
_entity.id
_entity.type
_entity.pdbx_description
1 polymer ?
#
loop_
_entity_poly.entity_id
_entity_poly.type
_entity_poly.pdbx_seq_one_letter_code
_entity_poly.pdbx_strand_id
1 'polypeptide(L)'
;SGTTEGRQKFIPFTRHNPETTLQIYRLAAAYRSRVYPTRSNGRVLEFIYSSKRFKTRGGLMAGTATTHIFASEEFRIKQEKIKLFTCSPHEVISNGDYKQTTYCHLLLGLFFRKEIECITSTFAYSMVQAFSSFEEQWEDICEDIKEGNVSSKITLPKMRKAVLDIIEPNPSLASRIEAICKGLQGSDWFGLVPKLWPNAKYVYSIMTGSMQHYLKKLRHYCGSLPLVSAEYGATESWIGVNLDPSLEPEKVTFAVMPTFSYFEFIPLYRQDQYSGSGSVDFIEDDPVPLSQVKVGQEYEIVLTTF
;
A
#
# COMPACT_ATOMS: atom_id res chain seq x y z
N SER A 1 -14.74 0.66 0.09
CA SER A 1 -14.86 1.96 -0.62
C SER A 1 -16.18 2.08 -1.38
N GLY A 2 -16.86 0.97 -1.69
CA GLY A 2 -18.18 1.00 -2.31
C GLY A 2 -19.21 1.83 -1.52
N THR A 3 -20.15 2.40 -2.26
CA THR A 3 -21.22 3.23 -1.73
C THR A 3 -22.59 2.65 -2.10
N THR A 4 -23.60 3.00 -1.32
CA THR A 4 -25.02 2.84 -1.65
C THR A 4 -25.66 4.22 -1.50
N GLU A 5 -26.32 4.71 -2.54
CA GLU A 5 -26.91 6.07 -2.56
C GLU A 5 -25.89 7.18 -2.20
N GLY A 6 -24.65 7.03 -2.67
CA GLY A 6 -23.57 7.99 -2.40
C GLY A 6 -22.97 7.93 -0.99
N ARG A 7 -23.45 7.02 -0.12
CA ARG A 7 -22.92 6.84 1.24
C ARG A 7 -22.07 5.59 1.33
N GLN A 8 -20.97 5.65 2.08
CA GLN A 8 -20.08 4.50 2.28
C GLN A 8 -20.85 3.33 2.92
N LYS A 9 -20.68 2.14 2.36
CA LYS A 9 -21.22 0.90 2.95
C LYS A 9 -20.51 0.63 4.29
N PHE A 10 -21.29 0.34 5.34
CA PHE A 10 -20.76 -0.11 6.62
C PHE A 10 -20.74 -1.62 6.68
N ILE A 11 -19.54 -2.17 6.81
CA ILE A 11 -19.32 -3.60 6.92
C ILE A 11 -18.92 -3.90 8.38
N PRO A 12 -19.57 -4.88 9.05
CA PRO A 12 -19.14 -5.32 10.37
C PRO A 12 -17.68 -5.73 10.39
N PHE A 13 -16.95 -5.29 11.41
CA PHE A 13 -15.54 -5.64 11.63
C PHE A 13 -15.45 -6.43 12.93
N THR A 14 -15.06 -7.69 12.85
CA THR A 14 -14.98 -8.63 13.98
C THR A 14 -13.53 -8.88 14.37
N ARG A 15 -13.31 -9.68 15.42
CA ARG A 15 -11.95 -10.10 15.83
C ARG A 15 -11.25 -10.98 14.78
N HIS A 16 -12.01 -11.58 13.87
CA HIS A 16 -11.47 -12.43 12.80
C HIS A 16 -10.73 -11.63 11.71
N ASN A 17 -11.15 -10.39 11.45
CA ASN A 17 -10.53 -9.54 10.43
C ASN A 17 -9.03 -9.23 10.69
N PRO A 18 -8.61 -8.80 11.89
CA PRO A 18 -7.18 -8.57 12.15
C PRO A 18 -6.37 -9.88 12.21
N GLU A 19 -6.96 -10.99 12.66
CA GLU A 19 -6.31 -12.31 12.66
C GLU A 19 -5.99 -12.80 11.25
N THR A 20 -6.97 -12.77 10.34
CA THR A 20 -6.78 -13.11 8.92
C THR A 20 -5.79 -12.16 8.23
N THR A 21 -5.81 -10.87 8.59
CA THR A 21 -4.80 -9.89 8.13
C THR A 21 -3.37 -10.30 8.52
N LEU A 22 -3.18 -10.76 9.76
CA LEU A 22 -1.88 -11.23 10.21
C LEU A 22 -1.44 -12.50 9.48
N GLN A 23 -2.37 -13.43 9.22
CA GLN A 23 -2.10 -14.66 8.49
C GLN A 23 -1.71 -14.40 7.04
N ILE A 24 -2.48 -13.58 6.31
CA ILE A 24 -2.20 -13.31 4.89
C ILE A 24 -0.86 -12.59 4.71
N TYR A 25 -0.56 -11.61 5.56
CA TYR A 25 0.71 -10.89 5.48
C TYR A 25 1.91 -11.78 5.80
N ARG A 26 1.80 -12.70 6.75
CA ARG A 26 2.87 -13.68 7.04
C ARG A 26 3.09 -14.61 5.85
N LEU A 27 2.01 -15.14 5.28
CA LEU A 27 2.08 -16.05 4.15
C LEU A 27 2.74 -15.35 2.95
N ALA A 28 2.24 -14.18 2.58
CA ALA A 28 2.77 -13.44 1.45
C ALA A 28 4.22 -12.99 1.67
N ALA A 29 4.59 -12.61 2.90
CA ALA A 29 5.98 -12.31 3.23
C ALA A 29 6.90 -13.52 3.06
N ALA A 30 6.43 -14.74 3.35
CA ALA A 30 7.21 -15.96 3.16
C ALA A 30 7.49 -16.27 1.67
N TYR A 31 6.56 -15.94 0.76
CA TYR A 31 6.79 -16.06 -0.67
C TYR A 31 7.68 -14.93 -1.19
N ARG A 32 7.42 -13.68 -0.79
CA ARG A 32 8.24 -12.52 -1.17
C ARG A 32 9.69 -12.67 -0.74
N SER A 33 9.96 -13.13 0.48
CA SER A 33 11.33 -13.24 1.00
C SER A 33 12.18 -14.30 0.28
N ARG A 34 11.56 -15.28 -0.41
CA ARG A 34 12.26 -16.25 -1.26
C ARG A 34 12.82 -15.61 -2.53
N VAL A 35 12.12 -14.61 -3.07
CA VAL A 35 12.49 -13.91 -4.31
C VAL A 35 13.30 -12.65 -4.01
N TYR A 36 12.89 -11.89 -3.00
CA TYR A 36 13.49 -10.63 -2.58
C TYR A 36 13.88 -10.68 -1.09
N PRO A 37 14.99 -11.34 -0.75
CA PRO A 37 15.44 -11.40 0.63
C PRO A 37 15.86 -10.02 1.14
N THR A 38 15.36 -9.66 2.33
CA THR A 38 15.68 -8.39 3.01
C THR A 38 16.62 -8.62 4.18
N ARG A 39 17.42 -7.60 4.51
CA ARG A 39 18.31 -7.62 5.69
C ARG A 39 17.54 -7.49 7.00
N SER A 40 18.08 -8.05 8.08
CA SER A 40 17.45 -8.05 9.41
C SER A 40 17.34 -6.67 10.08
N ASN A 41 18.18 -5.72 9.67
CA ASN A 41 18.12 -4.31 10.08
C ASN A 41 17.55 -3.40 8.98
N GLY A 42 16.91 -4.00 7.97
CA GLY A 42 16.23 -3.27 6.91
C GLY A 42 14.99 -2.54 7.42
N ARG A 43 14.67 -1.44 6.75
CA ARG A 43 13.48 -0.64 6.95
C ARG A 43 12.61 -0.61 5.71
N VAL A 44 11.36 -0.24 5.92
CA VAL A 44 10.39 0.00 4.87
C VAL A 44 10.00 1.47 4.86
N LEU A 45 10.01 2.07 3.68
CA LEU A 45 9.31 3.32 3.45
C LEU A 45 7.85 3.00 3.11
N GLU A 46 6.98 3.14 4.11
CA GLU A 46 5.55 2.83 3.98
C GLU A 46 4.73 4.13 3.94
N PHE A 47 4.14 4.44 2.79
CA PHE A 47 3.22 5.56 2.63
C PHE A 47 1.84 5.16 3.14
N ILE A 48 1.64 5.28 4.46
CA ILE A 48 0.40 4.91 5.14
C ILE A 48 -0.34 6.16 5.59
N TYR A 49 -1.62 6.21 5.25
CA TYR A 49 -2.51 7.29 5.63
C TYR A 49 -3.65 6.73 6.47
N SER A 50 -3.60 6.93 7.78
CA SER A 50 -4.73 6.59 8.64
C SER A 50 -5.78 7.69 8.58
N SER A 51 -7.02 7.31 8.26
CA SER A 51 -8.17 8.20 8.36
C SER A 51 -8.65 8.35 9.80
N LYS A 52 -9.40 9.42 10.09
CA LYS A 52 -10.07 9.60 11.38
C LYS A 52 -11.16 8.54 11.55
N ARG A 53 -11.16 7.85 12.69
CA ARG A 53 -12.28 7.01 13.11
C ARG A 53 -13.35 7.88 13.77
N PHE A 54 -14.61 7.51 13.63
CA PHE A 54 -15.74 8.20 14.26
C PHE A 54 -16.64 7.21 14.99
N LYS A 55 -17.43 7.70 15.95
CA LYS A 55 -18.43 6.89 16.64
C LYS A 55 -19.76 6.96 15.90
N THR A 56 -20.36 5.80 15.65
CA THR A 56 -21.75 5.72 15.17
C THR A 56 -22.71 6.13 16.27
N ARG A 57 -23.98 6.37 15.92
CA ARG A 57 -25.04 6.67 16.90
C ARG A 57 -25.21 5.56 17.95
N GLY A 58 -24.92 4.31 17.59
CA GLY A 58 -24.92 3.16 18.49
C GLY A 58 -23.64 2.99 19.31
N GLY A 59 -22.70 3.95 19.27
CA GLY A 59 -21.46 3.92 20.04
C GLY A 59 -20.31 3.09 19.44
N LEU A 60 -20.53 2.41 18.31
CA LEU A 60 -19.49 1.63 17.63
C LEU A 60 -18.50 2.52 16.91
N MET A 61 -17.22 2.11 16.88
CA MET A 61 -16.19 2.81 16.12
C MET A 61 -16.25 2.43 14.63
N ALA A 62 -16.39 3.41 13.75
CA ALA A 62 -16.36 3.25 12.30
C ALA A 62 -15.13 3.95 11.69
N GLY A 63 -14.62 3.41 10.60
CA GLY A 63 -13.43 3.87 9.89
C GLY A 63 -13.12 2.96 8.71
N THR A 64 -12.06 3.26 7.96
CA THR A 64 -11.59 2.37 6.90
C THR A 64 -11.01 1.08 7.51
N ALA A 65 -11.10 -0.04 6.78
CA ALA A 65 -10.52 -1.31 7.21
C ALA A 65 -9.01 -1.17 7.50
N THR A 66 -8.29 -0.48 6.63
CA THR A 66 -6.85 -0.21 6.80
C THR A 66 -6.56 0.59 8.05
N THR A 67 -7.34 1.62 8.38
CA THR A 67 -7.19 2.38 9.63
C THR A 67 -7.41 1.51 10.86
N HIS A 68 -8.41 0.64 10.85
CA HIS A 68 -8.62 -0.29 11.96
C HIS A 68 -7.46 -1.28 12.09
N ILE A 69 -6.92 -1.78 10.97
CA ILE A 69 -5.74 -2.64 10.93
C ILE A 69 -4.50 -1.89 11.45
N PHE A 70 -4.20 -0.68 10.99
CA PHE A 70 -3.00 0.06 11.44
C PHE A 70 -3.05 0.41 12.93
N ALA A 71 -4.25 0.52 13.50
CA ALA A 71 -4.46 0.73 14.93
C ALA A 71 -4.53 -0.59 15.74
N SER A 72 -4.45 -1.75 15.09
CA SER A 72 -4.57 -3.07 15.73
C SER A 72 -3.24 -3.55 16.30
N GLU A 73 -3.32 -4.41 17.31
CA GLU A 73 -2.15 -5.06 17.90
C GLU A 73 -1.48 -6.02 16.90
N GLU A 74 -2.28 -6.63 16.01
CA GLU A 74 -1.83 -7.53 14.97
C GLU A 74 -0.90 -6.84 13.96
N PHE A 75 -1.11 -5.55 13.67
CA PHE A 75 -0.21 -4.78 12.82
C PHE A 75 1.15 -4.56 13.49
N ARG A 76 1.18 -4.34 14.81
CA ARG A 76 2.42 -4.27 15.60
C ARG A 76 3.14 -5.61 15.61
N ILE A 77 2.41 -6.70 15.89
CA ILE A 77 2.93 -8.08 15.88
C ILE A 77 3.46 -8.48 14.49
N LYS A 78 2.80 -8.03 13.40
CA LYS A 78 3.27 -8.25 12.02
C LYS A 78 4.69 -7.70 11.85
N GLN A 79 4.93 -6.45 12.25
CA GLN A 79 6.23 -5.81 12.09
C GLN A 79 7.32 -6.56 12.88
N GLU A 80 7.02 -6.97 14.10
CA GLU A 80 7.95 -7.76 14.93
C GLU A 80 8.27 -9.13 14.31
N LYS A 81 7.25 -9.85 13.80
CA LYS A 81 7.43 -11.20 13.27
C LYS A 81 8.12 -11.24 11.90
N ILE A 82 7.85 -10.25 11.05
CA ILE A 82 8.48 -10.14 9.73
C ILE A 82 9.84 -9.43 9.83
N LYS A 83 10.18 -8.86 11.02
CA LYS A 83 11.40 -8.08 11.27
C LYS A 83 11.59 -6.95 10.27
N LEU A 84 10.48 -6.35 9.86
CA LEU A 84 10.45 -5.34 8.82
C LEU A 84 9.68 -4.13 9.35
N PHE A 85 10.45 -3.14 9.79
CA PHE A 85 9.93 -1.97 10.49
C PHE A 85 9.80 -0.78 9.56
N THR A 86 8.70 -0.04 9.71
CA THR A 86 8.52 1.22 8.99
C THR A 86 9.55 2.25 9.46
N CYS A 87 9.99 3.12 8.55
CA CYS A 87 10.84 4.26 8.90
C CYS A 87 10.06 5.41 9.54
N SER A 88 8.73 5.37 9.54
CA SER A 88 7.88 6.45 10.03
C SER A 88 7.21 6.11 11.37
N PRO A 89 7.31 7.00 12.38
CA PRO A 89 6.72 6.75 13.68
C PRO A 89 5.18 6.81 13.61
N HIS A 90 4.53 6.22 14.62
CA HIS A 90 3.07 6.14 14.70
C HIS A 90 2.39 7.52 14.62
N GLU A 91 3.00 8.57 15.17
CA GLU A 91 2.49 9.94 15.15
C GLU A 91 2.38 10.51 13.72
N VAL A 92 3.29 10.11 12.82
CA VAL A 92 3.23 10.46 11.39
C VAL A 92 2.06 9.75 10.73
N ILE A 93 1.88 8.45 11.01
CA ILE A 93 0.87 7.59 10.38
C ILE A 93 -0.57 7.95 10.83
N SER A 94 -0.76 8.26 12.10
CA SER A 94 -2.08 8.28 12.74
C SER A 94 -2.80 9.62 12.77
N ASN A 95 -2.08 10.74 12.65
CA ASN A 95 -2.62 12.06 13.04
C ASN A 95 -2.52 13.15 11.96
N GLY A 96 -1.85 12.90 10.84
CA GLY A 96 -1.62 13.90 9.80
C GLY A 96 -2.72 14.04 8.76
N ASP A 97 -2.84 15.22 8.16
CA ASP A 97 -3.40 15.30 6.81
C ASP A 97 -2.44 14.64 5.81
N TYR A 98 -2.94 14.37 4.60
CA TYR A 98 -2.17 13.69 3.56
C TYR A 98 -0.85 14.41 3.22
N LYS A 99 -0.83 15.75 3.20
CA LYS A 99 0.34 16.53 2.80
C LYS A 99 1.43 16.46 3.87
N GLN A 100 1.08 16.71 5.13
CA GLN A 100 2.02 16.65 6.25
C GLN A 100 2.58 15.22 6.43
N THR A 101 1.71 14.21 6.30
CA THR A 101 2.10 12.80 6.42
C THR A 101 3.06 12.39 5.31
N THR A 102 2.75 12.76 4.05
CA THR A 102 3.61 12.46 2.89
C THR A 102 4.98 13.12 3.01
N TYR A 103 5.03 14.39 3.42
CA TYR A 103 6.29 15.10 3.64
C TYR A 103 7.16 14.39 4.67
N CYS A 104 6.60 14.04 5.83
CA CYS A 104 7.31 13.32 6.88
C CYS A 104 7.76 11.92 6.46
N HIS A 105 6.94 11.19 5.69
CA HIS A 105 7.35 9.89 5.13
C HIS A 105 8.56 10.03 4.21
N LEU A 106 8.55 11.02 3.30
CA LEU A 106 9.65 11.27 2.38
C LEU A 106 10.93 11.70 3.11
N LEU A 107 10.80 12.63 4.07
CA LEU A 107 11.92 13.11 4.90
C LEU A 107 12.60 11.96 5.64
N LEU A 108 11.83 11.15 6.37
CA LEU A 108 12.35 10.01 7.12
C LEU A 108 12.87 8.90 6.19
N GLY A 109 12.20 8.67 5.06
CA GLY A 109 12.66 7.73 4.04
C GLY A 109 14.02 8.10 3.47
N LEU A 110 14.28 9.40 3.28
CA LEU A 110 15.57 9.91 2.82
C LEU A 110 16.63 9.88 3.91
N PHE A 111 16.26 10.25 5.14
CA PHE A 111 17.15 10.17 6.30
C PHE A 111 17.67 8.73 6.48
N PHE A 112 16.78 7.73 6.40
CA PHE A 112 17.12 6.31 6.49
C PHE A 112 17.44 5.66 5.13
N ARG A 113 17.83 6.42 4.09
CA ARG A 113 17.90 5.89 2.70
C ARG A 113 18.71 4.61 2.50
N LYS A 114 19.74 4.38 3.33
CA LYS A 114 20.59 3.18 3.25
C LYS A 114 19.94 1.96 3.89
N GLU A 115 18.98 2.15 4.79
CA GLU A 115 18.26 1.08 5.47
C GLU A 115 17.00 0.67 4.71
N ILE A 116 16.49 1.50 3.80
CA ILE A 116 15.29 1.19 3.01
C ILE A 116 15.55 -0.02 2.09
N GLU A 117 14.87 -1.12 2.36
CA GLU A 117 14.91 -2.37 1.58
C GLU A 117 13.66 -2.53 0.69
N CYS A 118 12.55 -1.88 1.03
CA CYS A 118 11.31 -1.91 0.25
C CYS A 118 10.53 -0.60 0.43
N ILE A 119 9.81 -0.20 -0.62
CA ILE A 119 8.89 0.94 -0.60
C ILE A 119 7.47 0.43 -0.85
N THR A 120 6.50 0.91 -0.10
CA THR A 120 5.13 0.39 -0.17
C THR A 120 4.06 1.42 0.13
N SER A 121 2.88 1.19 -0.43
CA SER A 121 1.61 1.82 -0.09
C SER A 121 0.49 0.80 -0.26
N THR A 122 -0.72 1.10 0.22
CA THR A 122 -1.89 0.25 -0.09
C THR A 122 -2.17 0.22 -1.60
N PHE A 123 -2.18 1.39 -2.26
CA PHE A 123 -2.53 1.52 -3.67
C PHE A 123 -1.44 2.26 -4.46
N ALA A 124 -1.23 1.86 -5.73
CA ALA A 124 -0.18 2.42 -6.58
C ALA A 124 -0.33 3.94 -6.76
N TYR A 125 -1.59 4.41 -6.81
CA TYR A 125 -1.92 5.83 -6.82
C TYR A 125 -1.20 6.63 -5.73
N SER A 126 -1.21 6.14 -4.49
CA SER A 126 -0.61 6.84 -3.36
C SER A 126 0.90 7.01 -3.52
N MET A 127 1.60 6.00 -4.05
CA MET A 127 3.04 6.12 -4.34
C MET A 127 3.31 7.11 -5.46
N VAL A 128 2.53 7.07 -6.54
CA VAL A 128 2.68 8.05 -7.63
C VAL A 128 2.48 9.47 -7.09
N GLN A 129 1.44 9.70 -6.28
CA GLN A 129 1.20 11.01 -5.68
C GLN A 129 2.31 11.44 -4.70
N ALA A 130 2.85 10.52 -3.91
CA ALA A 130 3.96 10.80 -3.00
C ALA A 130 5.23 11.19 -3.77
N PHE A 131 5.58 10.45 -4.83
CA PHE A 131 6.73 10.77 -5.66
C PHE A 131 6.53 12.06 -6.46
N SER A 132 5.33 12.33 -6.99
CA SER A 132 5.03 13.61 -7.63
C SER A 132 5.14 14.79 -6.64
N SER A 133 4.68 14.60 -5.39
CA SER A 133 4.85 15.60 -4.34
C SER A 133 6.33 15.82 -3.99
N PHE A 134 7.15 14.76 -4.05
CA PHE A 134 8.59 14.87 -3.85
C PHE A 134 9.26 15.72 -4.93
N GLU A 135 8.85 15.60 -6.19
CA GLU A 135 9.39 16.43 -7.29
C GLU A 135 9.28 17.94 -7.00
N GLU A 136 8.24 18.35 -6.28
CA GLU A 136 7.96 19.75 -5.94
C GLU A 136 8.62 20.20 -4.63
N GLN A 137 8.99 19.27 -3.75
CA GLN A 137 9.33 19.55 -2.35
C GLN A 137 10.74 19.10 -1.94
N TRP A 138 11.50 18.49 -2.85
CA TRP A 138 12.79 17.90 -2.53
C TRP A 138 13.81 18.92 -1.97
N GLU A 139 13.74 20.20 -2.38
CA GLU A 139 14.61 21.28 -1.89
C GLU A 139 14.34 21.56 -0.41
N ASP A 140 13.08 21.75 -0.03
CA ASP A 140 12.67 21.93 1.36
C ASP A 140 13.12 20.74 2.22
N ILE A 141 12.94 19.51 1.72
CA ILE A 141 13.34 18.29 2.43
C ILE A 141 14.86 18.23 2.60
N CYS A 142 15.64 18.68 1.61
CA CYS A 142 17.10 18.73 1.73
C CYS A 142 17.54 19.74 2.79
N GLU A 143 16.92 20.92 2.86
CA GLU A 143 17.24 21.92 3.88
C GLU A 143 16.90 21.40 5.29
N ASP A 144 15.73 20.77 5.45
CA ASP A 144 15.34 20.13 6.70
C ASP A 144 16.34 19.05 7.17
N ILE A 145 16.82 18.20 6.26
CA ILE A 145 17.87 17.19 6.56
C ILE A 145 19.18 17.87 6.95
N LYS A 146 19.55 18.95 6.25
CA LYS A 146 20.80 19.68 6.48
C LYS A 146 20.82 20.33 7.87
N GLU A 147 19.72 20.96 8.24
CA GLU A 147 19.57 21.67 9.52
C GLU A 147 19.15 20.75 10.68
N GLY A 148 18.68 19.53 10.39
CA GLY A 148 18.11 18.65 11.41
C GLY A 148 16.79 19.21 11.96
N ASN A 149 16.02 19.85 11.09
CA ASN A 149 14.75 20.49 11.43
C ASN A 149 13.63 19.92 10.56
N VAL A 150 12.40 20.36 10.83
CA VAL A 150 11.24 20.02 10.01
C VAL A 150 10.46 21.28 9.67
N SER A 151 10.04 21.37 8.42
CA SER A 151 9.36 22.49 7.81
C SER A 151 8.20 22.98 8.66
N SER A 152 8.01 24.31 8.69
CA SER A 152 6.86 24.95 9.34
C SER A 152 5.51 24.53 8.73
N LYS A 153 5.52 23.91 7.54
CA LYS A 153 4.35 23.25 6.93
C LYS A 153 3.84 22.08 7.78
N ILE A 154 4.67 21.49 8.64
CA ILE A 154 4.29 20.45 9.59
C ILE A 154 3.76 21.10 10.87
N THR A 155 2.45 21.31 10.89
CA THR A 155 1.76 22.08 11.93
C THR A 155 1.39 21.25 13.16
N LEU A 156 1.35 19.92 13.03
CA LEU A 156 0.93 19.04 14.12
C LEU A 156 2.05 18.84 15.15
N PRO A 157 1.89 19.30 16.42
CA PRO A 157 3.00 19.29 17.38
C PRO A 157 3.56 17.91 17.69
N LYS A 158 2.69 16.89 17.81
CA LYS A 158 3.12 15.51 18.09
C LYS A 158 3.90 14.90 16.93
N MET A 159 3.47 15.17 15.69
CA MET A 159 4.18 14.72 14.49
C MET A 159 5.54 15.42 14.39
N ARG A 160 5.55 16.75 14.56
CA ARG A 160 6.77 17.55 14.53
C ARG A 160 7.79 17.05 15.55
N LYS A 161 7.35 16.83 16.79
CA LYS A 161 8.19 16.26 17.86
C LYS A 161 8.72 14.88 17.47
N ALA A 162 7.86 13.96 17.04
CA ALA A 162 8.27 12.59 16.70
C ALA A 162 9.30 12.54 15.56
N VAL A 163 9.23 13.45 14.59
CA VAL A 163 10.24 13.58 13.52
C VAL A 163 11.55 14.14 14.07
N LEU A 164 11.49 15.22 14.86
CA LEU A 164 12.68 15.86 15.47
C LEU A 164 13.41 14.98 16.49
N ASP A 165 12.69 14.05 17.13
CA ASP A 165 13.30 13.06 18.03
C ASP A 165 14.12 12.00 17.24
N ILE A 166 13.99 11.95 15.90
CA ILE A 166 14.66 10.99 15.02
C ILE A 166 15.76 11.64 14.17
N ILE A 167 15.47 12.78 13.56
CA ILE A 167 16.41 13.42 12.62
C ILE A 167 17.46 14.22 13.37
N GLU A 168 18.66 14.26 12.81
CA GLU A 168 19.77 15.10 13.28
C GLU A 168 20.38 15.87 12.10
N PRO A 169 21.03 17.03 12.33
CA PRO A 169 21.63 17.81 11.26
C PRO A 169 22.63 16.99 10.44
N ASN A 170 22.36 16.82 9.15
CA ASN A 170 23.20 16.02 8.26
C ASN A 170 23.46 16.71 6.91
N PRO A 171 24.36 17.73 6.89
CA PRO A 171 24.68 18.47 5.67
C PRO A 171 25.24 17.59 4.54
N SER A 172 26.02 16.56 4.88
CA SER A 172 26.59 15.64 3.88
C SER A 172 25.51 14.84 3.16
N LEU A 173 24.51 14.34 3.89
CA LEU A 173 23.37 13.64 3.30
C LEU A 173 22.55 14.59 2.43
N ALA A 174 22.25 15.79 2.91
CA ALA A 174 21.50 16.79 2.17
C ALA A 174 22.16 17.13 0.83
N SER A 175 23.46 17.49 0.82
CA SER A 175 24.19 17.80 -0.42
C SER A 175 24.21 16.61 -1.39
N ARG A 176 24.24 15.38 -0.86
CA ARG A 176 24.19 14.17 -1.69
C ARG A 176 22.82 13.99 -2.34
N ILE A 177 21.74 14.17 -1.58
CA ILE A 177 20.36 14.06 -2.11
C ILE A 177 20.13 15.17 -3.13
N GLU A 178 20.55 16.41 -2.84
CA GLU A 178 20.45 17.54 -3.76
C GLU A 178 21.16 17.25 -5.09
N ALA A 179 22.38 16.71 -5.07
CA ALA A 179 23.09 16.33 -6.29
C ALA A 179 22.34 15.25 -7.09
N ILE A 180 21.74 14.27 -6.40
CA ILE A 180 20.90 13.24 -7.03
C ILE A 180 19.65 13.86 -7.66
N CYS A 181 18.96 14.77 -6.96
CA CYS A 181 17.74 15.43 -7.42
C CYS A 181 18.00 16.33 -8.63
N LYS A 182 19.09 17.11 -8.63
CA LYS A 182 19.51 17.91 -9.79
C LYS A 182 19.73 17.05 -11.04
N GLY A 183 20.38 15.88 -10.87
CA GLY A 183 20.53 14.90 -11.96
C GLY A 183 19.20 14.28 -12.39
N LEU A 184 18.29 14.03 -11.46
CA LEU A 184 16.95 13.50 -11.73
C LEU A 184 16.08 14.46 -12.54
N GLN A 185 16.09 15.76 -12.21
CA GLN A 185 15.36 16.80 -12.94
C GLN A 185 15.71 16.81 -14.44
N GLY A 186 16.99 16.67 -14.78
CA GLY A 186 17.44 16.58 -16.18
C GLY A 186 17.02 15.29 -16.91
N SER A 187 16.50 14.29 -16.19
CA SER A 187 16.02 13.01 -16.71
C SER A 187 14.53 12.80 -16.50
N ASP A 188 13.76 13.88 -16.28
CA ASP A 188 12.32 13.83 -15.97
C ASP A 188 12.01 12.88 -14.79
N TRP A 189 12.87 12.83 -13.78
CA TRP A 189 12.72 11.94 -12.61
C TRP A 189 12.73 10.43 -12.91
N PHE A 190 13.25 10.03 -14.07
CA PHE A 190 13.39 8.61 -14.41
C PHE A 190 14.35 7.89 -13.43
N GLY A 191 13.89 6.75 -12.90
CA GLY A 191 14.64 5.94 -11.94
C GLY A 191 14.85 6.64 -10.58
N LEU A 192 13.96 7.54 -10.19
CA LEU A 192 13.91 8.20 -8.88
C LEU A 192 14.18 7.23 -7.72
N VAL A 193 13.45 6.12 -7.68
CA VAL A 193 13.48 5.19 -6.56
C VAL A 193 14.87 4.57 -6.34
N PRO A 194 15.47 3.88 -7.32
CA PRO A 194 16.79 3.27 -7.13
C PRO A 194 17.91 4.29 -6.92
N LYS A 195 17.77 5.55 -7.37
CA LYS A 195 18.76 6.61 -7.13
C LYS A 195 18.72 7.12 -5.68
N LEU A 196 17.53 7.38 -5.14
CA LEU A 196 17.36 7.87 -3.76
C LEU A 196 17.57 6.75 -2.73
N TRP A 197 16.97 5.58 -2.97
CA TRP A 197 16.98 4.40 -2.09
C TRP A 197 17.72 3.23 -2.75
N PRO A 198 19.06 3.26 -2.80
CA PRO A 198 19.85 2.31 -3.60
C PRO A 198 19.79 0.86 -3.09
N ASN A 199 19.31 0.64 -1.86
CA ASN A 199 19.16 -0.68 -1.28
C ASN A 199 17.75 -1.26 -1.43
N ALA A 200 16.80 -0.49 -1.98
CA ALA A 200 15.45 -0.96 -2.24
C ALA A 200 15.50 -2.15 -3.21
N LYS A 201 14.79 -3.23 -2.85
CA LYS A 201 14.74 -4.49 -3.60
C LYS A 201 13.53 -4.56 -4.52
N TYR A 202 12.44 -3.93 -4.11
CA TYR A 202 11.18 -3.89 -4.85
C TYR A 202 10.28 -2.77 -4.33
N VAL A 203 9.28 -2.43 -5.14
CA VAL A 203 8.13 -1.61 -4.74
C VAL A 203 6.91 -2.51 -4.60
N TYR A 204 6.14 -2.32 -3.53
CA TYR A 204 5.04 -3.21 -3.16
C TYR A 204 3.74 -2.47 -2.93
N SER A 205 2.68 -2.85 -3.64
CA SER A 205 1.37 -2.21 -3.54
C SER A 205 0.31 -2.99 -4.30
N ILE A 206 -0.97 -2.68 -4.08
CA ILE A 206 -2.03 -3.08 -5.01
C ILE A 206 -1.81 -2.34 -6.33
N MET A 207 -1.63 -3.10 -7.41
CA MET A 207 -1.29 -2.62 -8.75
C MET A 207 -2.18 -3.23 -9.85
N THR A 208 -3.18 -4.03 -9.46
CA THR A 208 -4.14 -4.69 -10.33
C THR A 208 -5.43 -3.87 -10.48
N GLY A 209 -6.29 -4.30 -11.41
CA GLY A 209 -7.57 -3.63 -11.68
C GLY A 209 -7.37 -2.16 -12.06
N SER A 210 -8.13 -1.26 -11.44
CA SER A 210 -8.05 0.18 -11.72
C SER A 210 -6.69 0.81 -11.38
N MET A 211 -5.82 0.13 -10.63
CA MET A 211 -4.48 0.63 -10.32
C MET A 211 -3.51 0.48 -11.50
N GLN A 212 -3.83 -0.32 -12.52
CA GLN A 212 -2.98 -0.52 -13.69
C GLN A 212 -2.69 0.79 -14.44
N HIS A 213 -3.62 1.76 -14.39
CA HIS A 213 -3.42 3.09 -15.00
C HIS A 213 -2.18 3.84 -14.46
N TYR A 214 -1.76 3.54 -13.23
CA TYR A 214 -0.61 4.18 -12.60
C TYR A 214 0.72 3.49 -12.91
N LEU A 215 0.71 2.29 -13.50
CA LEU A 215 1.91 1.49 -13.71
C LEU A 215 2.93 2.18 -14.61
N LYS A 216 2.48 2.91 -15.65
CA LYS A 216 3.40 3.64 -16.54
C LYS A 216 4.24 4.65 -15.76
N LYS A 217 3.60 5.51 -14.96
CA LYS A 217 4.30 6.53 -14.16
C LYS A 217 5.09 5.89 -13.01
N LEU A 218 4.58 4.82 -12.40
CA LEU A 218 5.32 4.11 -11.35
C LEU A 218 6.59 3.43 -11.90
N ARG A 219 6.52 2.74 -13.05
CA ARG A 219 7.69 2.17 -13.74
C ARG A 219 8.70 3.25 -14.11
N HIS A 220 8.24 4.44 -14.52
CA HIS A 220 9.12 5.57 -14.79
C HIS A 220 9.94 5.97 -13.56
N TYR A 221 9.32 6.08 -12.38
CA TYR A 221 10.04 6.34 -11.13
C TYR A 221 10.92 5.16 -10.67
N CYS A 222 10.51 3.93 -10.93
CA CYS A 222 11.19 2.73 -10.45
C CYS A 222 12.35 2.29 -11.36
N GLY A 223 12.35 2.69 -12.62
CA GLY A 223 13.29 2.18 -13.62
C GLY A 223 13.14 0.66 -13.76
N SER A 224 14.21 -0.08 -13.51
CA SER A 224 14.23 -1.55 -13.53
C SER A 224 13.86 -2.21 -12.19
N LEU A 225 13.53 -1.43 -11.15
CA LEU A 225 13.21 -1.99 -9.85
C LEU A 225 11.88 -2.77 -9.92
N PRO A 226 11.81 -4.02 -9.41
CA PRO A 226 10.61 -4.85 -9.49
C PRO A 226 9.38 -4.21 -8.85
N LEU A 227 8.24 -4.36 -9.53
CA LEU A 227 6.91 -3.96 -9.05
C LEU A 227 6.14 -5.19 -8.60
N VAL A 228 5.97 -5.35 -7.29
CA VAL A 228 5.35 -6.54 -6.68
C VAL A 228 3.92 -6.21 -6.28
N SER A 229 2.95 -6.90 -6.90
CA SER A 229 1.53 -6.73 -6.58
C SER A 229 1.19 -7.32 -5.21
N ALA A 230 0.48 -6.53 -4.41
CA ALA A 230 -0.02 -6.89 -3.10
C ALA A 230 -1.24 -7.80 -3.14
N GLU A 231 -1.65 -8.29 -1.97
CA GLU A 231 -2.73 -9.26 -1.84
C GLU A 231 -4.11 -8.69 -2.22
N TYR A 232 -5.04 -9.58 -2.55
CA TYR A 232 -6.41 -9.24 -2.91
C TYR A 232 -7.34 -9.38 -1.69
N GLY A 233 -8.07 -8.31 -1.41
CA GLY A 233 -9.07 -8.27 -0.35
C GLY A 233 -10.04 -7.11 -0.50
N ALA A 234 -11.05 -7.12 0.34
CA ALA A 234 -12.08 -6.10 0.44
C ALA A 234 -12.30 -5.72 1.92
N THR A 235 -13.21 -4.79 2.21
CA THR A 235 -13.58 -4.49 3.60
C THR A 235 -14.22 -5.71 4.26
N GLU A 236 -14.95 -6.48 3.46
CA GLU A 236 -15.69 -7.69 3.81
C GLU A 236 -14.77 -8.83 4.26
N SER A 237 -13.69 -9.10 3.51
CA SER A 237 -12.71 -10.13 3.86
C SER A 237 -11.43 -10.04 3.02
N TRP A 238 -10.35 -10.64 3.50
CA TRP A 238 -9.21 -10.99 2.64
C TRP A 238 -9.59 -12.16 1.75
N ILE A 239 -9.22 -12.10 0.48
CA ILE A 239 -9.67 -13.05 -0.53
C ILE A 239 -8.50 -13.94 -0.96
N GLY A 240 -7.43 -13.36 -1.49
CA GLY A 240 -6.35 -14.13 -2.09
C GLY A 240 -4.97 -13.53 -1.96
N VAL A 241 -3.97 -14.40 -1.98
CA VAL A 241 -2.56 -14.06 -1.82
C VAL A 241 -1.81 -14.19 -3.13
N ASN A 242 -0.87 -13.27 -3.37
CA ASN A 242 0.09 -13.40 -4.47
C ASN A 242 1.17 -14.42 -4.08
N LEU A 243 1.14 -15.61 -4.69
CA LEU A 243 2.12 -16.68 -4.46
C LEU A 243 3.34 -16.59 -5.38
N ASP A 244 3.29 -15.78 -6.44
CA ASP A 244 4.42 -15.56 -7.34
C ASP A 244 4.76 -14.06 -7.41
N PRO A 245 5.57 -13.57 -6.47
CA PRO A 245 5.92 -12.15 -6.40
C PRO A 245 6.88 -11.71 -7.51
N SER A 246 7.31 -12.62 -8.39
CA SER A 246 8.15 -12.28 -9.55
C SER A 246 7.34 -11.86 -10.78
N LEU A 247 6.03 -12.15 -10.80
CA LEU A 247 5.16 -11.79 -11.91
C LEU A 247 4.94 -10.28 -11.99
N GLU A 248 4.96 -9.78 -13.23
CA GLU A 248 4.53 -8.42 -13.55
C GLU A 248 3.09 -8.17 -13.07
N PRO A 249 2.75 -6.94 -12.64
CA PRO A 249 1.42 -6.61 -12.15
C PRO A 249 0.25 -6.97 -13.07
N GLU A 250 0.46 -6.98 -14.39
CA GLU A 250 -0.56 -7.35 -15.38
C GLU A 250 -0.82 -8.86 -15.48
N LYS A 251 0.09 -9.69 -14.95
CA LYS A 251 0.05 -11.15 -15.02
C LYS A 251 -0.18 -11.82 -13.66
N VAL A 252 -0.26 -11.02 -12.60
CA VAL A 252 -0.39 -11.57 -11.24
C VAL A 252 -1.70 -12.32 -11.07
N THR A 253 -1.62 -13.45 -10.38
CA THR A 253 -2.77 -14.26 -9.97
C THR A 253 -2.83 -14.34 -8.45
N PHE A 254 -4.04 -14.35 -7.89
CA PHE A 254 -4.24 -14.47 -6.45
C PHE A 254 -4.81 -15.85 -6.13
N ALA A 255 -4.13 -16.61 -5.27
CA ALA A 255 -4.65 -17.85 -4.75
C ALA A 255 -5.64 -17.54 -3.63
N VAL A 256 -6.89 -17.98 -3.77
CA VAL A 256 -7.93 -17.77 -2.75
C VAL A 256 -7.56 -18.55 -1.48
N MET A 257 -7.70 -17.92 -0.32
CA MET A 257 -7.37 -18.51 0.97
C MET A 257 -8.63 -19.08 1.64
N PRO A 258 -8.89 -20.40 1.55
CA PRO A 258 -10.18 -21.00 1.92
C PRO A 258 -10.49 -20.91 3.41
N THR A 259 -9.54 -20.53 4.26
CA THR A 259 -9.70 -20.42 5.72
C THR A 259 -10.17 -19.03 6.17
N PHE A 260 -10.21 -18.03 5.30
CA PHE A 260 -10.58 -16.66 5.70
C PHE A 260 -12.09 -16.43 5.67
N SER A 261 -12.79 -17.07 4.75
CA SER A 261 -14.25 -17.01 4.57
C SER A 261 -14.70 -18.24 3.80
N TYR A 262 -16.01 -18.50 3.74
CA TYR A 262 -16.55 -19.44 2.76
C TYR A 262 -16.77 -18.69 1.43
N PHE A 263 -16.26 -19.25 0.34
CA PHE A 263 -16.20 -18.61 -0.98
C PHE A 263 -17.03 -19.39 -1.99
N GLU A 264 -17.96 -18.68 -2.62
CA GLU A 264 -18.76 -19.16 -3.75
C GLU A 264 -18.52 -18.24 -4.96
N PHE A 265 -18.81 -18.75 -6.15
CA PHE A 265 -18.50 -18.10 -7.40
C PHE A 265 -19.70 -18.21 -8.34
N ILE A 266 -20.34 -17.08 -8.64
CA ILE A 266 -21.45 -17.01 -9.59
C ILE A 266 -20.84 -16.96 -11.00
N PRO A 267 -21.10 -17.95 -11.87
CA PRO A 267 -20.60 -17.92 -13.25
C PRO A 267 -21.17 -16.72 -14.00
N LEU A 268 -20.31 -15.98 -14.69
CA LEU A 268 -20.72 -14.87 -15.55
C LEU A 268 -20.66 -15.31 -17.01
N TYR A 269 -21.83 -15.44 -17.65
CA TYR A 269 -21.91 -15.69 -19.08
C TYR A 269 -22.14 -14.39 -19.83
N ARG A 270 -21.28 -14.09 -20.81
CA ARG A 270 -21.48 -12.97 -21.73
C ARG A 270 -22.63 -13.29 -22.65
N GLN A 271 -23.65 -12.44 -22.67
CA GLN A 271 -24.72 -12.55 -23.66
C GLN A 271 -24.14 -12.25 -25.05
N ASP A 272 -24.38 -13.11 -26.04
CA ASP A 272 -24.01 -12.84 -27.42
C ASP A 272 -24.68 -11.53 -27.88
N GLN A 273 -23.87 -10.60 -28.40
CA GLN A 273 -24.27 -9.22 -28.76
C GLN A 273 -25.28 -9.15 -29.92
N TYR A 274 -26.52 -9.56 -29.68
CA TYR A 274 -27.64 -9.37 -30.63
C TYR A 274 -28.73 -8.41 -30.14
N SER A 275 -28.58 -7.81 -28.96
CA SER A 275 -29.49 -6.78 -28.45
C SER A 275 -28.74 -5.47 -28.22
N GLY A 276 -29.07 -4.46 -29.02
CA GLY A 276 -28.40 -3.15 -29.09
C GLY A 276 -28.62 -2.21 -27.89
N SER A 277 -28.57 -2.71 -26.66
CA SER A 277 -28.45 -1.89 -25.46
C SER A 277 -27.00 -1.92 -24.97
N GLY A 278 -26.38 -0.75 -24.79
CA GLY A 278 -25.00 -0.61 -24.32
C GLY A 278 -24.73 -1.04 -22.87
N SER A 279 -25.57 -1.90 -22.29
CA SER A 279 -25.35 -2.57 -21.00
C SER A 279 -24.85 -3.99 -21.27
N VAL A 280 -23.70 -4.35 -20.69
CA VAL A 280 -23.24 -5.73 -20.66
C VAL A 280 -24.00 -6.41 -19.52
N ASP A 281 -25.17 -6.96 -19.82
CA ASP A 281 -25.91 -7.79 -18.86
C ASP A 281 -25.29 -9.19 -18.87
N PHE A 282 -24.79 -9.63 -17.70
CA PHE A 282 -24.34 -11.00 -17.50
C PHE A 282 -25.53 -11.86 -17.09
N ILE A 283 -25.62 -13.08 -17.63
CA ILE A 283 -26.56 -14.08 -17.13
C ILE A 283 -25.88 -14.77 -15.95
N GLU A 284 -26.39 -14.51 -14.75
CA GLU A 284 -25.99 -15.20 -13.52
C GLU A 284 -26.59 -16.61 -13.49
N ASP A 285 -25.83 -17.55 -12.94
CA ASP A 285 -26.22 -18.96 -12.74
C ASP A 285 -25.93 -19.36 -11.28
N ASP A 286 -26.31 -20.57 -10.88
CA ASP A 286 -26.16 -21.01 -9.50
C ASP A 286 -24.68 -20.91 -9.03
N PRO A 287 -24.41 -20.32 -7.85
CA PRO A 287 -23.06 -20.21 -7.33
C PRO A 287 -22.40 -21.59 -7.19
N VAL A 288 -21.13 -21.69 -7.61
CA VAL A 288 -20.32 -22.90 -7.43
C VAL A 288 -19.29 -22.70 -6.29
N PRO A 289 -18.94 -23.75 -5.54
CA PRO A 289 -17.91 -23.64 -4.51
C PRO A 289 -16.52 -23.44 -5.13
N LEU A 290 -15.57 -22.92 -4.32
CA LEU A 290 -14.17 -22.70 -4.72
C LEU A 290 -13.51 -23.88 -5.46
N SER A 291 -13.86 -25.12 -5.13
CA SER A 291 -13.28 -26.33 -5.75
C SER A 291 -13.81 -26.65 -7.15
N GLN A 292 -14.87 -25.97 -7.60
CA GLN A 292 -15.57 -26.25 -8.87
C GLN A 292 -15.40 -25.15 -9.92
N VAL A 293 -14.60 -24.12 -9.64
CA VAL A 293 -14.27 -23.08 -10.62
C VAL A 293 -13.49 -23.67 -11.81
N LYS A 294 -13.77 -23.17 -13.01
CA LYS A 294 -13.16 -23.65 -14.26
C LYS A 294 -12.12 -22.65 -14.78
N VAL A 295 -10.99 -23.18 -15.24
CA VAL A 295 -9.93 -22.35 -15.86
C VAL A 295 -10.50 -21.62 -17.08
N GLY A 296 -10.29 -20.31 -17.13
CA GLY A 296 -10.74 -19.45 -18.24
C GLY A 296 -12.17 -18.92 -18.13
N GLN A 297 -12.93 -19.32 -17.10
CA GLN A 297 -14.27 -18.80 -16.84
C GLN A 297 -14.23 -17.56 -15.93
N GLU A 298 -15.10 -16.58 -16.20
CA GLU A 298 -15.28 -15.38 -15.39
C GLU A 298 -16.38 -15.62 -14.34
N TYR A 299 -16.17 -15.11 -13.12
CA TYR A 299 -17.08 -15.28 -11.99
C TYR A 299 -17.20 -14.00 -11.17
N GLU A 300 -18.38 -13.79 -10.59
CA GLU A 300 -18.54 -12.89 -9.44
C GLU A 300 -18.30 -13.66 -8.14
N ILE A 301 -17.56 -13.06 -7.21
CA ILE A 301 -17.22 -13.68 -5.92
C ILE A 301 -18.29 -13.40 -4.87
N VAL A 302 -18.72 -14.45 -4.18
CA VAL A 302 -19.65 -14.38 -3.05
C VAL A 302 -18.93 -14.84 -1.79
N LEU A 303 -19.13 -14.09 -0.70
CA LEU A 303 -18.43 -14.27 0.57
C LEU A 303 -19.45 -14.53 1.69
N THR A 304 -19.23 -15.60 2.45
CA THR A 304 -19.84 -15.78 3.78
C THR A 304 -18.75 -15.65 4.84
N THR A 305 -18.90 -14.63 5.70
CA THR A 305 -17.88 -14.21 6.69
C THR A 305 -18.27 -14.59 8.12
N PHE A 306 -17.28 -14.61 9.03
CA PHE A 306 -17.43 -14.94 10.47
C PHE A 306 -18.06 -13.81 11.29
#